data_AF-A0A086W6N3-F1
#
_entry.id   AF-A0A086W6N3-F1
#
_cell.length_a   1.000
_cell.length_b   1.000
_cell.length_c   1.000
_cell.angle_alpha   90.00
_cell.angle_beta   90.00
_cell.angle_gamma   90.00
#
_symmetry.space_group_name_H-M   'P 1'
#
loop_
_entity.id
_entity.type
_entity.pdbx_description
1 polymer ?
#
loop_
_entity_poly.entity_id
_entity_poly.type
_entity_poly.pdbx_seq_one_letter_code
_entity_poly.pdbx_strand_id
1 'polypeptide(L)'
;MRKPLFLLPPLLASLLLAGCVNDSSSYQIEGNDHALTVRVMQDYFWSKNATLRLTAARMPDCQRQMELGEVSLSGLEIELFASGPNVYTLRSGEDVWQVETQGCTELEAPEANAVTGQALGSFHLDEHDKLVFEPAADAGTAPASE
;
A
#
# COMPACT_ATOMS: atom_id res chain seq x y z
N MET A 1 12.03 -52.12 2.11
CA MET A 1 12.18 -50.66 1.92
C MET A 1 10.80 -50.01 2.06
N ARG A 2 10.42 -49.54 3.25
CA ARG A 2 9.14 -48.83 3.48
C ARG A 2 9.39 -47.35 3.23
N LYS A 3 8.82 -46.83 2.13
CA LYS A 3 8.91 -45.42 1.71
C LYS A 3 8.29 -44.49 2.78
N PRO A 4 8.85 -43.29 3.00
CA PRO A 4 8.40 -42.37 4.04
C PRO A 4 7.14 -41.64 3.57
N LEU A 5 5.96 -42.26 3.75
CA LEU A 5 4.67 -41.64 3.43
C LEU A 5 4.26 -40.55 4.44
N PHE A 6 4.96 -40.43 5.57
CA PHE A 6 4.67 -39.46 6.63
C PHE A 6 5.14 -38.03 6.33
N LEU A 7 5.87 -37.79 5.22
CA LEU A 7 6.37 -36.46 4.84
C LEU A 7 5.47 -35.72 3.84
N LEU A 8 4.41 -36.36 3.31
CA LEU A 8 3.49 -35.78 2.33
C LEU A 8 2.51 -34.73 2.91
N PRO A 9 1.93 -34.92 4.11
CA PRO A 9 1.02 -33.94 4.71
C PRO A 9 1.66 -32.56 5.01
N PRO A 10 2.88 -32.45 5.59
CA PRO A 10 3.47 -31.14 5.89
C PRO A 10 3.88 -30.37 4.63
N LEU A 11 4.25 -31.05 3.55
CA LEU A 11 4.57 -30.39 2.27
C LEU A 11 3.32 -29.75 1.64
N LEU A 12 2.17 -30.40 1.72
CA LEU A 12 0.93 -29.87 1.15
C LEU A 12 0.40 -28.66 1.94
N ALA A 13 0.61 -28.64 3.25
CA ALA A 13 0.25 -27.50 4.10
C ALA A 13 1.08 -26.26 3.75
N SER A 14 2.39 -26.41 3.48
CA SER A 14 3.26 -25.30 3.11
C SER A 14 2.88 -24.62 1.79
N LEU A 15 2.34 -25.37 0.81
CA LEU A 15 1.87 -24.79 -0.45
C LEU A 15 0.64 -23.90 -0.28
N LEU A 16 -0.20 -24.17 0.73
CA LEU A 16 -1.41 -23.38 0.99
C LEU A 16 -1.11 -22.02 1.64
N LEU A 17 0.07 -21.84 2.25
CA LEU A 17 0.47 -20.59 2.90
C LEU A 17 1.14 -19.59 1.93
N ALA A 18 1.54 -20.03 0.74
CA ALA A 18 2.23 -19.17 -0.23
C ALA A 18 1.28 -18.24 -1.03
N GLY A 19 -0.03 -18.33 -0.81
CA GLY A 19 -1.04 -17.58 -1.58
C GLY A 19 -1.64 -16.37 -0.87
N CYS A 20 -1.08 -15.93 0.27
CA CYS A 20 -1.58 -14.74 0.97
C CYS A 20 -0.81 -13.48 0.53
N VAL A 21 -1.53 -12.43 0.17
CA VAL A 21 -0.94 -11.09 -0.04
C VAL A 21 -0.57 -10.50 1.32
N ASN A 22 0.71 -10.27 1.56
CA ASN A 22 1.21 -9.51 2.70
C ASN A 22 2.46 -8.76 2.25
N ASP A 23 2.23 -7.60 1.64
CA ASP A 23 3.29 -6.83 1.01
C ASP A 23 3.14 -5.34 1.24
N SER A 24 4.23 -4.60 1.06
CA SER A 24 4.25 -3.16 1.23
C SER A 24 5.15 -2.48 0.22
N SER A 25 4.76 -1.28 -0.18
CA SER A 25 5.51 -0.43 -1.10
C SER A 25 5.45 1.02 -0.64
N SER A 26 6.44 1.81 -1.04
CA SER A 26 6.63 3.16 -0.54
C SER A 26 6.72 4.17 -1.67
N TYR A 27 6.04 5.30 -1.48
CA TYR A 27 6.32 6.54 -2.18
C TYR A 27 7.27 7.39 -1.32
N GLN A 28 8.44 7.71 -1.87
CA GLN A 28 9.43 8.57 -1.22
C GLN A 28 9.13 10.02 -1.59
N ILE A 29 8.84 10.85 -0.58
CA ILE A 29 8.59 12.28 -0.76
C ILE A 29 9.92 13.03 -0.78
N GLU A 30 10.76 12.76 0.21
CA GLU A 30 12.10 13.33 0.33
C GLU A 30 13.04 12.33 1.02
N GLY A 31 13.91 11.68 0.23
CA GLY A 31 14.83 10.66 0.73
C GLY A 31 14.10 9.50 1.41
N ASN A 32 14.76 8.86 2.38
CA ASN A 32 14.17 7.75 3.14
C ASN A 32 13.46 8.20 4.43
N ASP A 33 13.66 9.46 4.83
CA ASP A 33 13.16 9.99 6.09
C ASP A 33 11.74 10.57 5.94
N HIS A 34 11.32 10.94 4.73
CA HIS A 34 9.98 11.44 4.45
C HIS A 34 9.29 10.57 3.39
N ALA A 35 8.36 9.71 3.83
CA ALA A 35 7.78 8.67 3.00
C ALA A 35 6.33 8.32 3.39
N LEU A 36 5.60 7.78 2.42
CA LEU A 36 4.31 7.11 2.60
C LEU A 36 4.46 5.65 2.19
N THR A 37 4.27 4.73 3.14
CA THR A 37 4.35 3.28 2.90
C THR A 37 2.99 2.65 3.02
N VAL A 38 2.49 2.13 1.91
CA VAL A 38 1.25 1.36 1.87
C VAL A 38 1.57 -0.10 2.14
N ARG A 39 0.74 -0.75 2.95
CA ARG A 39 0.79 -2.19 3.22
C ARG A 39 -0.59 -2.81 3.03
N VAL A 40 -0.62 -3.93 2.34
CA VAL A 40 -1.83 -4.72 2.07
C VAL A 40 -1.67 -6.09 2.72
N MET A 41 -2.59 -6.46 3.59
CA MET A 41 -2.54 -7.70 4.38
C MET A 41 -3.82 -8.52 4.23
N GLN A 42 -3.71 -9.67 3.58
CA GLN A 42 -4.78 -10.65 3.43
C GLN A 42 -4.68 -11.69 4.55
N ASP A 43 -5.68 -11.74 5.42
CA ASP A 43 -5.66 -12.63 6.59
C ASP A 43 -5.73 -14.12 6.22
N TYR A 44 -6.39 -14.44 5.10
CA TYR A 44 -6.57 -15.81 4.62
C TYR A 44 -6.44 -15.87 3.10
N PHE A 45 -5.77 -16.91 2.56
CA PHE A 45 -5.53 -17.03 1.10
C PHE A 45 -6.80 -17.06 0.24
N TRP A 46 -7.96 -17.38 0.83
CA TRP A 46 -9.25 -17.38 0.15
C TRP A 46 -10.02 -16.05 0.26
N SER A 47 -9.57 -15.11 1.10
CA SER A 47 -10.21 -13.80 1.25
C SER A 47 -10.09 -13.01 -0.04
N LYS A 48 -11.16 -12.31 -0.43
CA LYS A 48 -11.14 -11.41 -1.60
C LYS A 48 -10.77 -9.98 -1.24
N ASN A 49 -10.71 -9.68 0.06
CA ASN A 49 -10.34 -8.40 0.61
C ASN A 49 -9.07 -8.55 1.44
N ALA A 50 -8.39 -7.42 1.64
CA ALA A 50 -7.22 -7.30 2.49
C ALA A 50 -7.30 -6.01 3.30
N THR A 51 -6.70 -6.03 4.49
CA THR A 51 -6.56 -4.83 5.31
C THR A 51 -5.53 -3.90 4.66
N LEU A 52 -5.91 -2.64 4.46
CA LEU A 52 -5.06 -1.56 4.01
C LEU A 52 -4.50 -0.80 5.21
N ARG A 53 -3.18 -0.66 5.26
CA ARG A 53 -2.49 0.17 6.25
C ARG A 53 -1.58 1.16 5.56
N LEU A 54 -1.49 2.35 6.14
CA LEU A 54 -0.55 3.38 5.73
C LEU A 54 0.41 3.68 6.87
N THR A 55 1.70 3.73 6.56
CA THR A 55 2.69 4.36 7.43
C THR A 55 3.09 5.69 6.84
N ALA A 56 2.77 6.77 7.54
CA ALA A 56 3.29 8.09 7.26
C ALA A 56 4.55 8.32 8.09
N ALA A 57 5.64 8.74 7.45
CA ALA A 57 6.91 9.01 8.10
C ALA A 57 7.47 10.36 7.65
N ARG A 58 7.96 11.12 8.62
CA ARG A 58 8.75 12.33 8.45
C ARG A 58 9.75 12.41 9.60
N MET A 59 10.80 11.61 9.51
CA MET A 59 11.81 11.46 10.54
C MET A 59 12.66 12.74 10.66
N PRO A 60 13.07 13.13 11.88
CA PRO A 60 12.76 12.52 13.18
C PRO A 60 11.43 13.01 13.79
N ASP A 61 10.70 13.89 13.10
CA ASP A 61 9.54 14.59 13.65
C ASP A 61 8.36 13.65 13.97
N CYS A 62 8.00 12.77 13.04
CA CYS A 62 6.93 11.80 13.25
C CYS A 62 7.07 10.52 12.43
N GLN A 63 6.51 9.43 12.96
CA GLN A 63 6.23 8.20 12.22
C GLN A 63 5.00 7.53 12.83
N ARG A 64 3.97 7.28 12.03
CA ARG A 64 2.73 6.64 12.50
C ARG A 64 2.18 5.66 11.46
N GLN A 65 1.78 4.49 11.95
CA GLN A 65 0.98 3.53 11.19
C GLN A 65 -0.50 3.73 11.49
N MET A 66 -1.31 3.72 10.45
CA MET A 66 -2.76 3.90 10.47
C MET A 66 -3.40 2.74 9.70
N GLU A 67 -4.51 2.22 10.19
CA GLU A 67 -5.32 1.23 9.49
C GLU A 67 -6.45 1.98 8.79
N LEU A 68 -6.46 1.93 7.46
CA LEU A 68 -7.37 2.72 6.64
C LEU A 68 -8.68 1.98 6.37
N GLY A 69 -8.66 0.64 6.37
CA GLY A 69 -9.84 -0.18 6.19
C GLY A 69 -9.55 -1.45 5.42
N GLU A 70 -10.56 -1.97 4.73
CA GLU A 70 -10.43 -3.12 3.84
C GLU A 70 -10.52 -2.68 2.38
N VAL A 71 -9.71 -3.28 1.51
CA VAL A 71 -9.74 -3.07 0.06
C VAL A 71 -9.92 -4.40 -0.67
N SER A 72 -10.53 -4.36 -1.85
CA SER A 72 -10.62 -5.55 -2.70
C SER A 72 -9.27 -5.86 -3.32
N LEU A 73 -8.85 -7.13 -3.30
CA LEU A 73 -7.65 -7.59 -3.99
C LEU A 73 -7.86 -7.69 -5.51
N SER A 74 -9.12 -7.82 -5.96
CA SER A 74 -9.44 -7.94 -7.38
C SER A 74 -9.36 -6.58 -8.06
N GLY A 75 -8.31 -6.36 -8.86
CA GLY A 75 -8.07 -5.06 -9.49
C GLY A 75 -7.68 -3.99 -8.49
N LEU A 76 -6.94 -4.37 -7.45
CA LEU A 76 -6.45 -3.46 -6.43
C LEU A 76 -5.63 -2.33 -7.07
N GLU A 77 -6.13 -1.11 -6.91
CA GLU A 77 -5.42 0.11 -7.26
C GLU A 77 -5.68 1.16 -6.18
N ILE A 78 -4.61 1.76 -5.67
CA ILE A 78 -4.64 2.81 -4.66
C ILE A 78 -3.93 4.02 -5.25
N GLU A 79 -4.70 4.97 -5.75
CA GLU A 79 -4.20 6.21 -6.31
C GLU A 79 -3.67 7.13 -5.20
N LEU A 80 -2.54 7.81 -5.46
CA LEU A 80 -1.93 8.76 -4.55
C LEU A 80 -1.90 10.16 -5.16
N PHE A 81 -2.40 11.14 -4.42
CA PHE A 81 -2.45 12.54 -4.82
C PHE A 81 -1.72 13.44 -3.82
N ALA A 82 -0.99 14.42 -4.33
CA ALA A 82 -0.55 15.58 -3.54
C ALA A 82 -1.68 16.61 -3.52
N SER A 83 -2.40 16.67 -2.39
CA SER A 83 -3.59 17.51 -2.21
C SER A 83 -3.29 18.84 -1.50
N GLY A 84 -2.06 19.04 -1.04
CA GLY A 84 -1.61 20.30 -0.43
C GLY A 84 -0.21 20.16 0.18
N PRO A 85 0.29 21.21 0.86
CA PRO A 85 1.59 21.16 1.53
C PRO A 85 1.62 20.05 2.60
N ASN A 86 2.35 18.98 2.33
CA ASN A 86 2.42 17.78 3.19
C ASN A 86 1.09 17.08 3.44
N VAL A 87 0.08 17.32 2.58
CA VAL A 87 -1.22 16.67 2.63
C VAL A 87 -1.38 15.78 1.41
N TYR A 88 -1.71 14.52 1.66
CA TYR A 88 -1.81 13.48 0.65
C TYR A 88 -3.16 12.80 0.74
N THR A 89 -3.73 12.48 -0.41
CA THR A 89 -4.98 11.74 -0.49
C THR A 89 -4.72 10.40 -1.15
N LEU A 90 -5.17 9.33 -0.51
CA LEU A 90 -5.23 7.99 -1.07
C LEU A 90 -6.66 7.70 -1.49
N ARG A 91 -6.85 7.11 -2.68
CA ARG A 91 -8.17 6.70 -3.16
C ARG A 91 -8.13 5.28 -3.70
N SER A 92 -9.12 4.47 -3.36
CA SER A 92 -9.35 3.16 -3.98
C SER A 92 -10.84 3.04 -4.32
N GLY A 93 -11.19 3.24 -5.59
CA GLY A 93 -12.58 3.30 -6.02
C GLY A 93 -13.34 4.45 -5.34
N GLU A 94 -14.31 4.12 -4.48
CA GLU A 94 -15.12 5.07 -3.72
C GLU A 94 -14.53 5.40 -2.33
N ASP A 95 -13.57 4.60 -1.85
CA ASP A 95 -12.94 4.83 -0.55
C ASP A 95 -11.81 5.87 -0.67
N VAL A 96 -11.81 6.83 0.25
CA VAL A 96 -10.87 7.94 0.27
C VAL A 96 -10.32 8.13 1.67
N TRP A 97 -9.01 8.32 1.75
CA TRP A 97 -8.33 8.67 2.99
C TRP A 97 -7.44 9.87 2.75
N GLN A 98 -7.45 10.82 3.68
CA GLN A 98 -6.57 11.97 3.62
C GLN A 98 -5.66 11.97 4.84
N VAL A 99 -4.37 12.24 4.60
CA VAL A 99 -3.35 12.20 5.64
C VAL A 99 -2.41 13.38 5.49
N GLU A 100 -1.84 13.80 6.60
CA GLU A 100 -0.79 14.80 6.61
C GLU A 100 0.48 14.22 7.23
N THR A 101 1.64 14.68 6.77
CA THR A 101 2.94 14.15 7.23
C THR A 101 3.68 15.08 8.19
N GLN A 102 3.12 16.23 8.58
CA GLN A 102 3.71 17.10 9.63
C GLN A 102 3.53 16.50 11.03
N GLY A 103 2.34 15.95 11.31
CA GLY A 103 1.99 15.21 12.52
C GLY A 103 1.79 13.71 12.29
N CYS A 104 1.88 13.24 11.04
CA CYS A 104 1.60 11.87 10.65
C CYS A 104 0.18 11.44 11.08
N THR A 105 -0.82 12.30 10.84
CA THR A 105 -2.22 12.09 11.23
C THR A 105 -3.15 11.93 10.04
N GLU A 106 -4.24 11.21 10.28
CA GLU A 106 -5.37 11.14 9.37
C GLU A 106 -6.24 12.38 9.54
N LEU A 107 -6.69 12.92 8.40
CA LEU A 107 -7.59 14.06 8.28
C LEU A 107 -8.97 13.60 7.83
N GLU A 108 -9.96 14.49 7.93
CA GLU A 108 -11.26 14.26 7.32
C GLU A 108 -11.10 14.15 5.80
N ALA A 109 -11.48 13.01 5.24
CA ALA A 109 -11.35 12.74 3.81
C ALA A 109 -12.42 13.49 3.00
N PRO A 110 -12.09 14.01 1.81
CA PRO A 110 -13.10 14.49 0.88
C PRO A 110 -13.88 13.32 0.27
N GLU A 111 -15.04 13.63 -0.30
CA GLU A 111 -15.78 12.69 -1.14
C GLU A 111 -14.94 12.25 -2.36
N ALA A 112 -15.16 11.03 -2.86
CA ALA A 112 -14.35 10.44 -3.94
C ALA A 112 -14.32 11.25 -5.25
N ASN A 113 -15.45 11.90 -5.57
CA ASN A 113 -15.59 12.79 -6.72
C ASN A 113 -15.03 14.21 -6.47
N ALA A 114 -14.62 14.51 -5.24
CA ALA A 114 -14.05 15.79 -4.82
C ALA A 114 -12.54 15.69 -4.50
N VAL A 115 -11.91 14.53 -4.76
CA VAL A 115 -10.45 14.39 -4.67
C VAL A 115 -9.80 15.34 -5.70
N THR A 116 -8.89 16.17 -5.19
CA THR A 116 -8.12 17.13 -5.97
C THR A 116 -6.63 17.03 -5.62
N GLY A 117 -5.78 17.55 -6.50
CA GLY A 117 -4.33 17.54 -6.32
C GLY A 117 -3.59 17.03 -7.55
N GLN A 118 -2.26 17.04 -7.47
CA GLN A 118 -1.40 16.43 -8.48
C GLN A 118 -1.41 14.91 -8.27
N ALA A 119 -1.72 14.15 -9.32
CA ALA A 119 -1.55 12.69 -9.30
C ALA A 119 -0.05 12.36 -9.23
N LEU A 120 0.34 11.59 -8.21
CA LEU A 120 1.71 11.18 -7.98
C LEU A 120 1.98 9.78 -8.55
N GLY A 121 0.96 8.92 -8.55
CA GLY A 121 1.05 7.54 -9.02
C GLY A 121 -0.03 6.67 -8.38
N SER A 122 0.12 5.36 -8.55
CA SER A 122 -0.76 4.38 -7.90
C SER A 122 0.02 3.19 -7.35
N PHE A 123 -0.48 2.63 -6.26
CA PHE A 123 -0.05 1.33 -5.75
C PHE A 123 -0.95 0.25 -6.33
N HIS A 124 -0.35 -0.80 -6.88
CA HIS A 124 -1.08 -1.94 -7.44
C HIS A 124 -0.30 -3.25 -7.24
N LEU A 125 -0.97 -4.38 -7.46
CA LEU A 125 -0.31 -5.69 -7.47
C LEU A 125 0.22 -5.99 -8.87
N ASP A 126 1.49 -6.37 -8.96
CA ASP A 126 2.09 -6.84 -10.20
C ASP A 126 1.64 -8.29 -10.55
N GLU A 127 2.19 -8.85 -11.63
CA GLU A 127 1.87 -10.21 -12.09
C GLU A 127 2.23 -11.33 -11.09
N HIS A 128 2.98 -11.00 -10.03
CA HIS A 128 3.41 -11.92 -8.97
C HIS A 128 2.81 -11.59 -7.60
N ASP A 129 1.70 -10.84 -7.58
CA ASP A 129 1.03 -10.38 -6.36
C ASP A 129 1.94 -9.52 -5.45
N LYS A 130 2.93 -8.83 -6.03
CA LYS A 130 3.79 -7.87 -5.31
C LYS A 130 3.20 -6.49 -5.36
N LEU A 131 3.16 -5.82 -4.21
CA LEU A 131 2.70 -4.44 -4.14
C LEU A 131 3.81 -3.53 -4.67
N VAL A 132 3.52 -2.81 -5.73
CA VAL A 132 4.44 -1.87 -6.38
C VAL A 132 3.82 -0.49 -6.46
N PHE A 133 4.65 0.55 -6.44
CA PHE A 133 4.24 1.92 -6.72
C PHE A 133 4.66 2.28 -8.15
N GLU A 134 3.70 2.68 -8.97
CA GLU A 134 3.94 3.20 -10.31
C GLU A 134 3.73 4.72 -10.34
N PRO A 135 4.76 5.52 -10.65
CA PRO A 135 4.62 6.96 -10.77
C PRO A 135 3.67 7.36 -11.91
N ALA A 136 2.89 8.42 -11.71
CA ALA A 136 2.07 8.97 -12.78
C ALA A 136 2.98 9.54 -13.88
N ALA A 137 2.60 9.35 -15.16
CA ALA A 137 3.41 9.78 -16.31
C ALA A 137 3.72 11.30 -16.31
N ASP A 138 2.82 12.10 -15.74
CA ASP A 138 2.97 13.56 -15.63
C ASP A 138 3.49 14.02 -14.24
N ALA A 139 3.88 13.09 -13.35
CA ALA A 139 4.42 13.42 -12.02
C ALA A 139 5.82 14.06 -12.06
N GLY A 140 6.42 14.21 -13.25
CA GLY A 140 7.54 15.11 -13.53
C GLY A 140 8.78 14.89 -12.65
N THR A 141 9.72 14.07 -13.16
CA THR A 141 11.17 14.19 -12.90
C THR A 141 11.58 14.60 -11.47
N ALA A 142 11.46 13.69 -10.51
CA ALA A 142 12.36 13.70 -9.35
C ALA A 142 13.68 13.01 -9.76
N PRO A 143 14.87 13.60 -9.53
CA PRO A 143 16.11 13.02 -10.00
C PRO A 143 16.38 11.68 -9.30
N ALA A 144 16.65 10.65 -10.09
CA ALA A 144 17.32 9.46 -9.58
C ALA A 144 18.69 9.90 -9.05
N SER A 145 18.91 9.75 -7.74
CA SER A 145 20.21 9.97 -7.12
C SER A 145 21.19 8.90 -7.59
N GLU A 146 22.32 9.35 -8.15
CA GLU A 146 23.55 8.57 -8.38
C GLU A 146 24.18 8.06 -7.07
#